data_AF-A0A382SES6-F1
#
_entry.id   AF-A0A382SES6-F1
#
_cell.length_a   1.000
_cell.length_b   1.000
_cell.length_c   1.000
_cell.angle_alpha   90.00
_cell.angle_beta   90.00
_cell.angle_gamma   90.00
#
_symmetry.space_group_name_H-M   'P 1'
#
loop_
_entity.id
_entity.type
_entity.pdbx_description
1 polymer ?
#
loop_
_entity_poly.entity_id
_entity_poly.type
_entity_poly.pdbx_seq_one_letter_code
_entity_poly.pdbx_strand_id
1 'polypeptide(L)'
;MICRRFKLIKAILRTLVVVGLFTTSSSYADSLPERIDLFVSLFDYKSAAVSYDIRGIQNDYPTRLLTPDSMLPQTSAYPLKDIQQLYSLAQTCTGKLPLNPLVTEPLVFTRAICKGTQLPMRWFARSALIHPGGGTYASRYAEMHPDKLNELQQYMHIQERPKAAKDSLLGRLQSMNEDTMTALIAGAVMFGDDTELWLR
;
A
#
# COMPACT_ATOMS: atom_id res chain seq x y z
N MET A 1 42.05 30.93 -70.32
CA MET A 1 40.70 30.86 -69.68
C MET A 1 40.48 29.67 -68.74
N ILE A 2 41.38 28.68 -68.63
CA ILE A 2 41.18 27.44 -67.85
C ILE A 2 41.35 27.65 -66.33
N CYS A 3 42.26 28.51 -65.90
CA CYS A 3 42.56 28.74 -64.47
C CYS A 3 41.41 29.44 -63.69
N ARG A 4 40.58 30.26 -64.38
CA ARG A 4 39.41 30.93 -63.78
C ARG A 4 38.25 29.95 -63.50
N ARG A 5 38.06 28.94 -64.36
CA ARG A 5 37.03 27.90 -64.18
C ARG A 5 37.35 26.97 -63.00
N PHE A 6 38.62 26.62 -62.81
CA PHE A 6 39.07 25.82 -61.66
C PHE A 6 38.88 26.55 -60.31
N LYS A 7 39.12 27.86 -60.26
CA LYS A 7 38.87 28.67 -59.05
C LYS A 7 37.38 28.79 -58.72
N LEU A 8 36.53 28.92 -59.75
CA LEU A 8 35.08 29.01 -59.58
C LEU A 8 34.47 27.69 -59.08
N ILE A 9 34.90 26.55 -59.65
CA ILE A 9 34.48 25.22 -59.21
C ILE A 9 34.90 24.96 -57.75
N LYS A 10 36.14 25.34 -57.38
CA LYS A 10 36.64 25.17 -56.01
C LYS A 10 35.92 26.08 -55.00
N ALA A 11 35.49 27.27 -55.43
CA ALA A 11 34.67 28.17 -54.61
C ALA A 11 33.27 27.59 -54.41
N ILE A 12 32.59 27.15 -55.48
CA ILE A 12 31.26 26.51 -55.42
C ILE A 12 31.28 25.26 -54.53
N LEU A 13 32.31 24.42 -54.67
CA LEU A 13 32.47 23.22 -53.84
C LEU A 13 32.64 23.57 -52.36
N ARG A 14 33.40 24.64 -52.05
CA ARG A 14 33.54 25.15 -50.68
C ARG A 14 32.23 25.72 -50.13
N THR A 15 31.45 26.44 -50.93
CA THR A 15 30.14 26.95 -50.49
C THR A 15 29.14 25.81 -50.24
N LEU A 16 29.13 24.78 -51.10
CA LEU A 16 28.29 23.59 -50.92
C LEU A 16 28.64 22.80 -49.64
N VAL A 17 29.92 22.66 -49.33
CA VAL A 17 30.38 22.00 -48.08
C VAL A 17 29.96 22.81 -46.85
N VAL A 18 30.02 24.15 -46.90
CA VAL A 18 29.57 25.01 -45.80
C VAL A 18 28.05 24.94 -45.60
N VAL A 19 27.26 24.88 -46.67
CA VAL A 19 25.79 24.74 -46.58
C VAL A 19 25.37 23.38 -46.03
N GLY A 20 26.12 22.30 -46.34
CA GLY A 20 25.89 20.97 -45.77
C GLY A 20 26.17 20.85 -44.27
N LEU A 21 26.95 21.76 -43.69
CA LEU A 21 27.26 21.78 -42.25
C LEU A 21 26.16 22.45 -41.39
N PHE A 22 25.15 23.06 -42.00
CA PHE A 22 24.04 23.71 -41.28
C PHE A 22 22.74 22.87 -41.23
N THR A 23 22.74 21.63 -41.72
CA THR A 23 21.63 20.71 -41.48
C THR A 23 21.74 20.11 -40.09
N THR A 24 21.30 20.85 -39.07
CA THR A 24 21.15 20.32 -37.72
C THR A 24 19.96 19.36 -37.71
N SER A 25 20.25 18.06 -37.63
CA SER A 25 19.24 17.04 -37.36
C SER A 25 18.58 17.34 -36.01
N SER A 26 17.29 17.63 -36.00
CA SER A 26 16.53 17.73 -34.75
C SER A 26 16.45 16.33 -34.14
N SER A 27 17.17 16.08 -33.05
CA SER A 27 17.02 14.85 -32.28
C SER A 27 15.79 14.99 -31.37
N TYR A 28 14.72 14.27 -31.68
CA TYR A 28 13.60 14.12 -30.75
C TYR A 28 14.03 13.18 -29.64
N ALA A 29 14.28 13.73 -28.47
CA ALA A 29 14.52 12.95 -27.26
C ALA A 29 13.19 12.85 -26.51
N ASP A 30 12.46 11.75 -26.71
CA ASP A 30 11.25 11.51 -25.92
C ASP A 30 11.62 11.47 -24.44
N SER A 31 10.93 12.29 -23.67
CA SER A 31 11.09 12.39 -22.23
C SER A 31 10.59 11.12 -21.54
N LEU A 32 11.10 10.86 -20.33
CA LEU A 32 10.65 9.72 -19.54
C LEU A 32 9.13 9.73 -19.27
N PRO A 33 8.48 10.88 -18.97
CA PRO A 33 7.02 10.95 -18.85
C PRO A 33 6.29 10.51 -20.12
N GLU A 34 6.70 11.00 -21.30
CA GLU A 34 6.07 10.62 -22.57
C GLU A 34 6.20 9.12 -22.86
N ARG A 35 7.33 8.51 -22.47
CA ARG A 35 7.55 7.07 -22.58
C ARG A 35 6.66 6.27 -21.62
N ILE A 36 6.39 6.79 -20.42
CA ILE A 36 5.48 6.17 -19.46
C ILE A 36 4.04 6.25 -19.97
N ASP A 37 3.61 7.41 -20.49
CA ASP A 37 2.27 7.57 -21.06
C ASP A 37 2.07 6.66 -22.27
N LEU A 38 3.07 6.58 -23.15
CA LEU A 38 3.06 5.63 -24.26
C LEU A 38 2.97 4.20 -23.74
N PHE A 39 3.78 3.81 -22.76
CA PHE A 39 3.75 2.46 -22.17
C PHE A 39 2.36 2.11 -21.65
N VAL A 40 1.70 2.98 -20.89
CA VAL A 40 0.34 2.75 -20.37
C VAL A 40 -0.68 2.64 -21.50
N SER A 41 -0.55 3.46 -22.54
CA SER A 41 -1.48 3.46 -23.69
C SER A 41 -1.46 2.17 -24.52
N LEU A 42 -0.40 1.35 -24.39
CA LEU A 42 -0.27 0.09 -25.11
C LEU A 42 -1.08 -1.07 -24.48
N PHE A 43 -1.66 -0.88 -23.28
CA PHE A 43 -2.44 -1.92 -22.61
C PHE A 43 -3.90 -1.94 -23.08
N ASP A 44 -4.44 -3.13 -23.37
CA ASP A 44 -5.88 -3.34 -23.55
C ASP A 44 -6.53 -3.78 -22.23
N TYR A 45 -7.15 -2.82 -21.53
CA TYR A 45 -7.84 -3.04 -20.26
C TYR A 45 -8.97 -4.08 -20.32
N LYS A 46 -9.55 -4.36 -21.50
CA LYS A 46 -10.58 -5.40 -21.63
C LYS A 46 -10.02 -6.82 -21.54
N SER A 47 -8.72 -6.95 -21.81
CA SER A 47 -7.99 -8.22 -21.73
C SER A 47 -7.21 -8.40 -20.42
N ALA A 48 -7.43 -7.51 -19.44
CA ALA A 48 -6.79 -7.60 -18.13
C ALA A 48 -7.12 -8.93 -17.43
N ALA A 49 -6.13 -9.52 -16.75
CA ALA A 49 -6.29 -10.78 -16.03
C ALA A 49 -7.36 -10.68 -14.93
N VAL A 50 -7.42 -9.53 -14.23
CA VAL A 50 -8.42 -9.20 -13.24
C VAL A 50 -8.53 -7.67 -13.12
N SER A 51 -9.66 -7.17 -12.65
CA SER A 51 -9.86 -5.75 -12.33
C SER A 51 -10.58 -5.59 -11.00
N TYR A 52 -10.25 -4.53 -10.26
CA TYR A 52 -10.84 -4.22 -8.96
C TYR A 52 -11.27 -2.75 -8.90
N ASP A 53 -12.42 -2.47 -8.27
CA ASP A 53 -12.80 -1.09 -7.97
C ASP A 53 -12.04 -0.62 -6.72
N ILE A 54 -11.24 0.43 -6.87
CA ILE A 54 -10.47 1.04 -5.79
C ILE A 54 -11.37 1.45 -4.62
N ARG A 55 -12.59 1.91 -4.90
CA ARG A 55 -13.56 2.29 -3.85
C ARG A 55 -14.01 1.07 -3.05
N GLY A 56 -14.14 -0.09 -3.71
CA GLY A 56 -14.41 -1.36 -3.05
C GLY A 56 -13.28 -1.74 -2.11
N ILE A 57 -12.03 -1.67 -2.59
CA ILE A 57 -10.84 -1.95 -1.76
C ILE A 57 -10.81 -1.01 -0.54
N GLN A 58 -11.00 0.29 -0.74
CA GLN A 58 -10.96 1.28 0.35
C GLN A 58 -12.07 1.09 1.40
N ASN A 59 -13.25 0.64 0.98
CA ASN A 59 -14.37 0.37 1.87
C ASN A 59 -14.17 -0.93 2.66
N ASP A 60 -13.72 -1.99 1.99
CA ASP A 60 -13.61 -3.34 2.57
C ASP A 60 -12.32 -3.54 3.38
N TYR A 61 -11.29 -2.73 3.07
CA TYR A 61 -9.97 -2.80 3.68
C TYR A 61 -9.48 -1.42 4.12
N PRO A 62 -9.86 -0.96 5.32
CA PRO A 62 -9.26 0.22 5.93
C PRO A 62 -7.73 0.13 5.92
N THR A 63 -7.05 1.26 5.69
CA THR A 63 -5.58 1.31 5.56
C THR A 63 -4.85 0.62 6.71
N ARG A 64 -5.33 0.76 7.95
CA ARG A 64 -4.73 0.12 9.13
C ARG A 64 -4.83 -1.42 9.11
N LEU A 65 -5.75 -1.99 8.34
CA LEU A 65 -5.85 -3.44 8.17
C LEU A 65 -4.98 -3.96 7.01
N LEU A 66 -4.28 -3.07 6.31
CA LEU A 66 -3.40 -3.36 5.18
C LEU A 66 -1.92 -3.16 5.54
N THR A 67 -1.60 -2.13 6.31
CA THR A 67 -0.22 -1.72 6.55
C THR A 67 0.52 -2.67 7.51
N PRO A 68 1.72 -3.17 7.13
CA PRO A 68 2.47 -4.13 7.96
C PRO A 68 2.81 -3.62 9.37
N ASP A 69 2.98 -2.30 9.53
CA ASP A 69 3.26 -1.65 10.82
C ASP A 69 2.16 -1.87 11.87
N SER A 70 0.91 -2.08 11.44
CA SER A 70 -0.22 -2.37 12.31
C SER A 70 -0.10 -3.73 13.01
N MET A 71 0.71 -4.65 12.47
CA MET A 71 1.03 -5.92 13.11
C MET A 71 2.09 -5.78 14.21
N LEU A 72 2.81 -4.67 14.27
CA LEU A 72 3.86 -4.43 15.25
C LEU A 72 3.31 -3.78 16.53
N PRO A 73 3.97 -3.92 17.68
CA PRO A 73 3.64 -3.17 18.88
C PRO A 73 3.64 -1.65 18.62
N GLN A 74 2.56 -0.98 19.02
CA GLN A 74 2.30 0.43 18.74
C GLN A 74 3.00 1.35 19.77
N THR A 75 4.28 1.12 20.03
CA THR A 75 5.07 1.82 21.06
C THR A 75 5.30 3.31 20.76
N SER A 76 5.11 3.73 19.51
CA SER A 76 5.12 5.15 19.11
C SER A 76 3.81 5.88 19.41
N ALA A 77 2.69 5.15 19.47
CA ALA A 77 1.35 5.72 19.64
C ALA A 77 0.90 5.83 21.11
N TYR A 78 1.49 5.02 22.00
CA TYR A 78 1.12 4.98 23.42
C TYR A 78 2.37 5.07 24.31
N PRO A 79 2.29 5.71 25.49
CA PRO A 79 3.40 5.67 26.43
C PRO A 79 3.70 4.24 26.86
N LEU A 80 4.98 3.87 26.82
CA LEU A 80 5.43 2.51 27.12
C LEU A 80 4.94 2.00 28.48
N LYS A 81 4.92 2.87 29.50
CA LYS A 81 4.41 2.55 30.83
C LYS A 81 2.94 2.13 30.83
N ASP A 82 2.11 2.79 30.02
CA ASP A 82 0.69 2.48 29.93
C ASP A 82 0.47 1.16 29.18
N ILE A 83 1.27 0.87 28.13
CA ILE A 83 1.27 -0.44 27.46
C ILE A 83 1.66 -1.55 28.44
N GLN A 84 2.71 -1.35 29.25
CA GLN A 84 3.14 -2.32 30.27
C GLN A 84 2.04 -2.60 31.31
N GLN A 85 1.32 -1.57 31.74
CA GLN A 85 0.19 -1.71 32.66
C GLN A 85 -0.97 -2.46 32.03
N LEU A 86 -1.33 -2.14 30.77
CA LEU A 86 -2.34 -2.89 30.02
C LEU A 86 -1.95 -4.36 29.86
N TYR A 87 -0.69 -4.63 29.53
CA TYR A 87 -0.19 -5.99 29.38
C TYR A 87 -0.27 -6.75 30.70
N SER A 88 0.19 -6.16 31.80
CA SER A 88 0.07 -6.76 33.13
C SER A 88 -1.38 -7.05 33.50
N LEU A 89 -2.29 -6.11 33.22
CA LEU A 89 -3.73 -6.28 33.46
C LEU A 89 -4.32 -7.39 32.59
N ALA A 90 -3.90 -7.53 31.34
CA ALA A 90 -4.37 -8.60 30.44
C ALA A 90 -3.92 -9.99 30.91
N GLN A 91 -2.76 -10.11 31.55
CA GLN A 91 -2.23 -11.37 32.05
C GLN A 91 -2.85 -11.80 33.38
N THR A 92 -3.09 -10.85 34.29
CA THR A 92 -3.53 -11.17 35.66
C THR A 92 -5.00 -10.85 35.91
N CYS A 93 -5.62 -10.03 35.07
CA CYS A 93 -6.95 -9.46 35.26
C CYS A 93 -7.14 -8.66 36.56
N THR A 94 -6.03 -8.25 37.18
CA THR A 94 -5.97 -7.42 38.39
C THR A 94 -4.80 -6.43 38.31
N GLY A 95 -4.79 -5.42 39.18
CA GLY A 95 -3.71 -4.45 39.28
C GLY A 95 -4.14 -3.02 38.99
N LYS A 96 -3.14 -2.14 38.83
CA LYS A 96 -3.34 -0.71 38.64
C LYS A 96 -3.80 -0.43 37.21
N LEU A 97 -4.89 0.33 37.08
CA LEU A 97 -5.40 0.77 35.78
C LEU A 97 -4.54 1.93 35.26
N PRO A 98 -4.21 1.95 33.96
CA PRO A 98 -3.61 3.14 33.36
C PRO A 98 -4.65 4.26 33.30
N LEU A 99 -4.23 5.49 33.60
CA LEU A 99 -5.12 6.66 33.68
C LEU A 99 -5.05 7.56 32.44
N ASN A 100 -4.18 7.23 31.49
CA ASN A 100 -4.01 8.00 30.28
C ASN A 100 -5.22 7.83 29.35
N PRO A 101 -5.86 8.92 28.88
CA PRO A 101 -7.01 8.83 28.00
C PRO A 101 -6.72 8.08 26.69
N LEU A 102 -5.47 8.09 26.19
CA LEU A 102 -5.09 7.37 24.98
C LEU A 102 -5.34 5.86 25.08
N VAL A 103 -5.27 5.29 26.28
CA VAL A 103 -5.48 3.84 26.49
C VAL A 103 -6.89 3.47 26.96
N THR A 104 -7.85 4.39 26.86
CA THR A 104 -9.23 4.14 27.29
C THR A 104 -9.86 2.97 26.53
N GLU A 105 -9.77 2.97 25.19
CA GLU A 105 -10.31 1.90 24.36
C GLU A 105 -9.59 0.55 24.60
N PRO A 106 -8.24 0.48 24.59
CA PRO A 106 -7.54 -0.74 24.98
C PRO A 106 -7.93 -1.26 26.35
N LEU A 107 -8.11 -0.37 27.34
CA LEU A 107 -8.52 -0.75 28.68
C LEU A 107 -9.94 -1.32 28.72
N VAL A 108 -10.86 -0.75 27.94
CA VAL A 108 -12.22 -1.30 27.78
C VAL A 108 -12.15 -2.71 27.20
N PHE A 109 -11.35 -2.92 26.16
CA PHE A 109 -11.13 -4.25 25.58
C PHE A 109 -10.56 -5.23 26.60
N THR A 110 -9.44 -4.90 27.25
CA THR A 110 -8.79 -5.77 28.24
C THR A 110 -9.75 -6.16 29.37
N ARG A 111 -10.54 -5.21 29.89
CA ARG A 111 -11.52 -5.48 30.94
C ARG A 111 -12.66 -6.36 30.46
N ALA A 112 -13.10 -6.21 29.20
CA ALA A 112 -14.14 -7.05 28.64
C ALA A 112 -13.68 -8.51 28.57
N ILE A 113 -12.45 -8.75 28.07
CA ILE A 113 -11.84 -10.08 28.03
C ILE A 113 -11.73 -10.67 29.45
N CYS A 114 -11.14 -9.92 30.39
CA CYS A 114 -10.96 -10.38 31.77
C CYS A 114 -12.26 -10.71 32.51
N LYS A 115 -13.38 -10.08 32.13
CA LYS A 115 -14.69 -10.30 32.76
C LYS A 115 -15.62 -11.22 31.96
N GLY A 116 -15.17 -11.75 30.82
CA GLY A 116 -16.04 -12.49 29.90
C GLY A 116 -17.20 -11.67 29.35
N THR A 117 -17.05 -10.34 29.28
CA THR A 117 -18.08 -9.46 28.71
C THR A 117 -18.04 -9.56 27.19
N GLN A 118 -19.17 -9.90 26.58
CA GLN A 118 -19.26 -9.96 25.13
C GLN A 118 -19.20 -8.56 24.50
N LEU A 119 -18.29 -8.40 23.53
CA LEU A 119 -18.20 -7.17 22.74
C LEU A 119 -19.08 -7.32 21.49
N PRO A 120 -20.04 -6.40 21.25
CA PRO A 120 -20.87 -6.46 20.05
C PRO A 120 -20.05 -6.13 18.81
N MET A 121 -20.44 -6.63 17.63
CA MET A 121 -19.76 -6.35 16.36
C MET A 121 -19.55 -4.85 16.08
N ARG A 122 -20.52 -4.02 16.48
CA ARG A 122 -20.44 -2.55 16.37
C ARG A 122 -19.30 -1.93 17.17
N TRP A 123 -18.81 -2.60 18.22
CA TRP A 123 -17.66 -2.13 18.98
C TRP A 123 -16.39 -2.20 18.10
N PHE A 124 -16.16 -3.31 17.40
CA PHE A 124 -15.04 -3.46 16.48
C PHE A 124 -15.15 -2.51 15.28
N ALA A 125 -16.36 -2.31 14.75
CA ALA A 125 -16.58 -1.36 13.65
C ALA A 125 -16.30 0.11 14.03
N ARG A 126 -16.34 0.45 15.32
CA ARG A 126 -16.15 1.82 15.82
C ARG A 126 -14.83 2.01 16.58
N SER A 127 -14.08 0.94 16.79
CA SER A 127 -12.80 1.00 17.49
C SER A 127 -11.70 1.52 16.58
N ALA A 128 -10.53 1.76 17.14
CA ALA A 128 -9.33 2.07 16.37
C ALA A 128 -8.78 0.87 15.57
N LEU A 129 -9.44 -0.29 15.65
CA LEU A 129 -9.09 -1.61 15.06
C LEU A 129 -7.83 -2.24 15.66
N ILE A 130 -6.75 -1.47 15.77
CA ILE A 130 -5.42 -1.95 16.14
C ILE A 130 -5.23 -1.97 17.65
N HIS A 131 -4.81 -3.11 18.18
CA HIS A 131 -4.46 -3.28 19.59
C HIS A 131 -3.06 -2.68 19.87
N PRO A 132 -2.81 -2.06 21.04
CA PRO A 132 -1.49 -1.45 21.34
C PRO A 132 -0.31 -2.41 21.25
N GLY A 133 -0.54 -3.70 21.46
CA GLY A 133 0.46 -4.77 21.31
C GLY A 133 0.70 -5.25 19.87
N GLY A 134 0.12 -4.58 18.86
CA GLY A 134 0.13 -5.02 17.47
C GLY A 134 -0.97 -6.04 17.15
N GLY A 135 -1.33 -6.07 15.87
CA GLY A 135 -2.49 -6.81 15.38
C GLY A 135 -3.80 -6.13 15.78
N THR A 136 -4.92 -6.80 15.54
CA THR A 136 -6.25 -6.23 15.78
C THR A 136 -6.88 -6.71 17.08
N TYR A 137 -7.80 -5.90 17.62
CA TYR A 137 -8.70 -6.35 18.68
C TYR A 137 -9.57 -7.54 18.22
N ALA A 138 -9.99 -7.51 16.96
CA ALA A 138 -10.87 -8.53 16.39
C ALA A 138 -10.20 -9.90 16.37
N SER A 139 -8.94 -9.98 15.93
CA SER A 139 -8.15 -11.22 15.93
C SER A 139 -8.01 -11.80 17.33
N ARG A 140 -7.55 -10.98 18.29
CA ARG A 140 -7.40 -11.37 19.70
C ARG A 140 -8.72 -11.80 20.35
N TYR A 141 -9.83 -11.16 19.98
CA TYR A 141 -11.14 -11.55 20.49
C TYR A 141 -11.59 -12.90 19.92
N ALA A 142 -11.33 -13.15 18.64
CA ALA A 142 -11.66 -14.40 17.96
C ALA A 142 -10.82 -15.58 18.46
N GLU A 143 -9.59 -15.37 18.92
CA GLU A 143 -8.79 -16.39 19.61
C GLU A 143 -9.53 -16.95 20.85
N MET A 144 -10.25 -16.07 21.56
CA MET A 144 -11.02 -16.43 22.76
C MET A 144 -12.47 -16.86 22.44
N HIS A 145 -13.00 -16.44 21.28
CA HIS A 145 -14.35 -16.74 20.80
C HIS A 145 -14.30 -17.23 19.35
N PRO A 146 -13.85 -18.48 19.10
CA PRO A 146 -13.63 -18.98 17.74
C PRO A 146 -14.90 -19.03 16.89
N ASP A 147 -16.07 -19.13 17.52
CA ASP A 147 -17.38 -19.06 16.86
C ASP A 147 -17.63 -17.71 16.17
N LYS A 148 -16.96 -16.64 16.64
CA LYS A 148 -17.04 -15.29 16.08
C LYS A 148 -16.04 -14.97 14.99
N LEU A 149 -15.12 -15.90 14.68
CA LEU A 149 -14.05 -15.69 13.71
C LEU A 149 -14.61 -15.14 12.38
N ASN A 150 -15.59 -15.83 11.79
CA ASN A 150 -16.15 -15.47 10.49
C ASN A 150 -16.79 -14.06 10.47
N GLU A 151 -17.46 -13.67 11.55
CA GLU A 151 -18.08 -12.34 11.67
C GLU A 151 -17.02 -11.23 11.82
N LEU A 152 -15.89 -11.55 12.47
CA LEU A 152 -14.85 -10.63 12.87
C LEU A 152 -13.78 -10.39 11.79
N GLN A 153 -13.64 -11.26 10.80
CA GLN A 153 -12.57 -11.16 9.79
C GLN A 153 -12.49 -9.78 9.12
N GLN A 154 -13.63 -9.13 8.86
CA GLN A 154 -13.65 -7.79 8.24
C GLN A 154 -12.93 -6.71 9.07
N TYR A 155 -12.81 -6.90 10.38
CA TYR A 155 -12.12 -6.01 11.32
C TYR A 155 -10.69 -6.48 11.66
N MET A 156 -10.25 -7.59 11.05
CA MET A 156 -8.90 -8.13 11.23
C MET A 156 -7.94 -7.61 10.16
N HIS A 157 -6.67 -7.49 10.54
CA HIS A 157 -5.61 -7.21 9.59
C HIS A 157 -5.54 -8.33 8.55
N ILE A 158 -5.22 -8.02 7.30
CA ILE A 158 -5.22 -9.03 6.21
C ILE A 158 -4.34 -10.24 6.53
N GLN A 159 -3.23 -10.05 7.25
CA GLN A 159 -2.30 -11.11 7.67
C GLN A 159 -2.80 -11.96 8.84
N GLU A 160 -3.84 -11.51 9.56
CA GLU A 160 -4.49 -12.27 10.63
C GLU A 160 -5.66 -13.12 10.10
N ARG A 161 -6.14 -12.83 8.89
CA ARG A 161 -7.19 -13.60 8.22
C ARG A 161 -6.63 -14.93 7.70
N PRO A 162 -7.48 -15.96 7.54
CA PRO A 162 -7.06 -17.19 6.87
C PRO A 162 -6.40 -16.91 5.51
N LYS A 163 -5.41 -17.73 5.15
CA LYS A 163 -4.72 -17.59 3.87
C LYS A 163 -5.72 -17.79 2.73
N ALA A 164 -5.88 -16.77 1.90
CA ALA A 164 -6.79 -16.81 0.77
C ALA A 164 -6.14 -17.42 -0.48
N ALA A 165 -6.97 -17.76 -1.47
CA ALA A 165 -6.49 -18.22 -2.76
C ALA A 165 -5.69 -17.12 -3.46
N LYS A 166 -4.56 -17.47 -4.09
CA LYS A 166 -3.61 -16.49 -4.66
C LYS A 166 -4.22 -15.56 -5.71
N ASP A 167 -5.22 -16.04 -6.44
CA ASP A 167 -5.94 -15.31 -7.49
C ASP A 167 -7.02 -14.37 -6.95
N SER A 168 -7.45 -14.56 -5.70
CA SER A 168 -8.41 -13.69 -5.02
C SER A 168 -7.79 -12.35 -4.59
N LEU A 169 -8.61 -11.30 -4.46
CA LEU A 169 -8.16 -10.00 -3.95
C LEU A 169 -7.41 -10.12 -2.61
N LEU A 170 -7.99 -10.82 -1.63
CA LEU A 170 -7.34 -10.99 -0.33
C LEU A 170 -6.00 -11.72 -0.45
N GLY A 171 -5.91 -12.75 -1.30
CA GLY A 171 -4.67 -13.50 -1.49
C GLY A 171 -3.56 -12.63 -2.07
N ARG A 172 -3.90 -11.74 -3.01
CA ARG A 172 -2.99 -10.74 -3.59
C ARG A 172 -2.55 -9.71 -2.57
N LEU A 173 -3.50 -9.13 -1.82
CA LEU A 173 -3.18 -8.20 -0.73
C LEU A 173 -2.28 -8.85 0.33
N GLN A 174 -2.50 -10.13 0.64
CA GLN A 174 -1.68 -10.89 1.59
C GLN A 174 -0.26 -11.17 1.07
N SER A 175 -0.03 -11.20 -0.25
CA SER A 175 1.30 -11.43 -0.83
C SER A 175 2.11 -10.17 -1.06
N MET A 176 1.48 -8.99 -1.12
CA MET A 176 2.16 -7.72 -1.32
C MET A 176 3.19 -7.45 -0.21
N ASN A 177 4.37 -7.00 -0.61
CA ASN A 177 5.35 -6.46 0.32
C ASN A 177 4.97 -5.03 0.77
N GLU A 178 5.77 -4.45 1.68
CA GLU A 178 5.50 -3.12 2.25
C GLU A 178 5.50 -1.99 1.20
N ASP A 179 6.42 -2.01 0.24
CA ASP A 179 6.52 -0.98 -0.81
C ASP A 179 5.31 -1.05 -1.76
N THR A 180 4.95 -2.26 -2.19
CA THR A 180 3.79 -2.53 -3.05
C THR A 180 2.50 -2.14 -2.34
N MET A 181 2.35 -2.49 -1.06
CA MET A 181 1.19 -2.10 -0.26
C MET A 181 1.11 -0.58 -0.11
N THR A 182 2.25 0.09 0.11
CA THR A 182 2.32 1.56 0.20
C THR A 182 1.91 2.21 -1.12
N ALA A 183 2.35 1.66 -2.27
CA ALA A 183 1.97 2.15 -3.59
C ALA A 183 0.46 2.03 -3.84
N LEU A 184 -0.14 0.89 -3.46
CA LEU A 184 -1.59 0.68 -3.52
C LEU A 184 -2.34 1.71 -2.66
N ILE A 185 -1.94 1.89 -1.41
CA ILE A 185 -2.57 2.83 -0.46
C ILE A 185 -2.44 4.28 -0.96
N ALA A 186 -1.29 4.64 -1.53
CA ALA A 186 -1.05 5.96 -2.12
C ALA A 186 -1.86 6.19 -3.41
N GLY A 187 -2.47 5.15 -3.98
CA GLY A 187 -3.22 5.23 -5.23
C GLY A 187 -2.32 5.52 -6.43
N ALA A 188 -1.11 4.95 -6.42
CA ALA A 188 -0.14 5.08 -7.50
C ALA A 188 -0.75 4.71 -8.87
N VAL A 189 -0.30 5.36 -9.94
CA VAL A 189 -0.78 5.12 -11.30
C VAL A 189 -0.45 3.68 -11.75
N MET A 190 0.71 3.18 -11.34
CA MET A 190 1.11 1.81 -11.56
C MET A 190 2.08 1.34 -10.47
N PHE A 191 2.10 0.04 -10.22
CA PHE A 191 3.11 -0.61 -9.39
C PHE A 191 3.21 -2.10 -9.74
N GLY A 192 4.36 -2.70 -9.45
CA GLY A 192 4.58 -4.14 -9.63
C GLY A 192 4.30 -4.92 -8.35
N ASP A 193 3.73 -6.12 -8.51
CA ASP A 193 3.62 -7.12 -7.46
C ASP A 193 4.04 -8.48 -8.02
N ASP A 194 5.26 -8.92 -7.67
CA ASP A 194 5.90 -10.13 -8.19
C ASP A 194 5.89 -10.20 -9.74
N THR A 195 5.00 -11.02 -10.32
CA THR A 195 4.87 -11.24 -11.76
C THR A 195 3.74 -10.44 -12.40
N GLU A 196 3.03 -9.62 -11.61
CA GLU A 196 1.90 -8.82 -12.07
C GLU A 196 2.19 -7.33 -12.04
N LEU A 197 1.61 -6.63 -13.01
CA LEU A 197 1.62 -5.17 -13.08
C LEU A 197 0.21 -4.66 -12.80
N TRP A 198 0.08 -3.82 -11.78
CA TRP A 198 -1.16 -3.14 -11.44
C TRP A 198 -1.18 -1.80 -12.16
N LEU A 199 -2.24 -1.54 -12.93
CA LEU A 199 -2.50 -0.28 -13.61
C LEU A 199 -3.83 0.28 -13.11
N ARG A 200 -3.83 1.55 -12.72
CA ARG A 200 -5.01 2.27 -12.24
C ARG A 200 -5.90 2.77 -13.37
#